data_AF-A0A1H0TEW9-F1
#
_entry.id   AF-A0A1H0TEW9-F1
#
_cell.length_a   1.000
_cell.length_b   1.000
_cell.length_c   1.000
_cell.angle_alpha   90.00
_cell.angle_beta   90.00
_cell.angle_gamma   90.00
#
_symmetry.space_group_name_H-M   'P 1'
#
loop_
_entity.id
_entity.type
_entity.pdbx_description
1 polymer ?
#
loop_
_entity_poly.entity_id
_entity_poly.type
_entity_poly.pdbx_seq_one_letter_code
_entity_poly.pdbx_strand_id
1 'polypeptide(L)'
;MNAVLSWSGWLVAAALSTAVQAGTKVPPAIDPAHCQPPGTDLALPAAWAPYRDATRVCALAERPAGKAPARAPAKVRLVAVFTDAYYRNLPADAPWERFPLPLLVDEAGRCLARLPHLFPVDPPEDLEMRPGRWRDGIPQEIQLQVRSPAQGGDYRLPTLRWDGEARFYRASPAKKPFGLVRDPAVPA
;
A
#
# COMPACT_ATOMS: atom_id res chain seq x y z
N MET A 1 -25.91 11.84 -75.06
CA MET A 1 -25.06 10.76 -75.60
C MET A 1 -23.70 10.87 -74.92
N ASN A 2 -23.19 9.71 -74.47
CA ASN A 2 -21.83 9.39 -74.03
C ASN A 2 -21.39 9.77 -72.59
N ALA A 3 -21.29 8.70 -71.78
CA ALA A 3 -20.38 8.49 -70.66
C ALA A 3 -18.89 8.64 -71.11
N VAL A 4 -17.86 8.72 -70.26
CA VAL A 4 -17.28 7.63 -69.43
C VAL A 4 -16.30 8.22 -68.40
N LEU A 5 -16.24 7.55 -67.23
CA LEU A 5 -15.37 7.68 -66.06
C LEU A 5 -13.84 7.58 -66.33
N SER A 6 -13.01 8.19 -65.46
CA SER A 6 -11.69 7.72 -65.00
C SER A 6 -11.08 8.78 -64.04
N TRP A 7 -10.43 8.56 -62.90
CA TRP A 7 -10.04 7.40 -62.09
C TRP A 7 -9.59 7.94 -60.70
N SER A 8 -9.87 7.16 -59.66
CA SER A 8 -8.98 6.76 -58.56
C SER A 8 -8.12 7.79 -57.81
N GLY A 9 -8.42 7.97 -56.52
CA GLY A 9 -7.47 8.53 -55.55
C GLY A 9 -7.99 8.53 -54.12
N TRP A 10 -8.48 7.40 -53.60
CA TRP A 10 -8.81 7.28 -52.17
C TRP A 10 -7.54 6.91 -51.39
N LEU A 11 -6.94 7.89 -50.73
CA LEU A 11 -5.91 7.65 -49.71
C LEU A 11 -6.61 7.13 -48.45
N VAL A 12 -6.53 5.82 -48.22
CA VAL A 12 -6.88 5.20 -46.94
C VAL A 12 -5.81 5.60 -45.94
N ALA A 13 -6.09 6.62 -45.13
CA ALA A 13 -5.27 6.96 -43.98
C ALA A 13 -5.42 5.83 -42.94
N ALA A 14 -4.49 4.89 -42.92
CA ALA A 14 -4.36 3.90 -41.87
C ALA A 14 -3.94 4.61 -40.58
N ALA A 15 -4.91 4.98 -39.75
CA ALA A 15 -4.68 5.44 -38.39
C ALA A 15 -4.17 4.25 -37.55
N LEU A 16 -2.86 4.06 -37.54
CA LEU A 16 -2.16 3.19 -36.59
C LEU A 16 -2.41 3.74 -35.18
N SER A 17 -3.46 3.22 -34.55
CA SER A 17 -3.73 3.44 -33.13
C SER A 17 -2.62 2.75 -32.35
N THR A 18 -1.59 3.53 -31.98
CA THR A 18 -0.60 3.11 -31.00
C THR A 18 -1.34 2.98 -29.67
N ALA A 19 -1.75 1.76 -29.35
CA ALA A 19 -2.15 1.40 -28.00
C ALA A 19 -0.93 1.64 -27.10
N VAL A 20 -0.89 2.81 -26.46
CA VAL A 20 0.02 3.09 -25.37
C VAL A 20 -0.27 2.02 -24.32
N GLN A 21 0.57 0.99 -24.27
CA GLN A 21 0.64 0.11 -23.13
C GLN A 21 1.03 0.99 -21.95
N ALA A 22 0.04 1.47 -21.22
CA ALA A 22 0.22 2.08 -19.92
C ALA A 22 0.81 0.99 -19.02
N GLY A 23 2.15 0.90 -19.01
CA GLY A 23 2.88 0.00 -18.13
C GLY A 23 2.35 0.23 -16.73
N THR A 24 1.79 -0.82 -16.13
CA THR A 24 1.24 -0.77 -14.78
C THR A 24 2.38 -0.56 -13.80
N LYS A 25 2.76 0.71 -13.60
CA LYS A 25 3.78 1.10 -12.65
C LYS A 25 3.28 0.69 -11.26
N VAL A 26 4.05 -0.16 -10.60
CA VAL A 26 3.76 -0.61 -9.22
C VAL A 26 3.64 0.64 -8.34
N PRO A 27 2.60 0.75 -7.49
CA PRO A 27 2.49 1.89 -6.58
C PRO A 27 3.72 2.00 -5.69
N PRO A 28 4.21 3.22 -5.41
CA PRO A 28 5.32 3.41 -4.50
C PRO A 28 4.97 2.95 -3.09
N ALA A 29 5.95 2.42 -2.37
CA ALA A 29 5.79 2.14 -0.95
C ALA A 29 5.76 3.44 -0.15
N ILE A 30 5.11 3.41 1.01
CA ILE A 30 5.23 4.47 2.00
C ILE A 30 6.69 4.54 2.44
N ASP A 31 7.28 5.71 2.29
CA ASP A 31 8.60 6.01 2.82
C ASP A 31 8.47 6.46 4.29
N PRO A 32 8.98 5.67 5.25
CA PRO A 32 8.88 5.99 6.67
C PRO A 32 9.52 7.33 7.04
N ALA A 33 10.49 7.82 6.25
CA ALA A 33 11.16 9.10 6.49
C ALA A 33 10.24 10.31 6.32
N HIS A 34 9.11 10.16 5.63
CA HIS A 34 8.12 11.23 5.46
C HIS A 34 7.03 11.25 6.54
N CYS A 35 7.04 10.30 7.47
CA CYS A 35 6.05 10.24 8.54
C CYS A 35 6.36 11.24 9.65
N GLN A 36 5.33 11.91 10.16
CA GLN A 36 5.46 13.00 11.12
C GLN A 36 5.03 12.55 12.53
N PRO A 37 5.43 13.23 13.61
CA PRO A 37 4.82 13.02 14.92
C PRO A 37 3.29 13.19 14.89
N PRO A 38 2.53 12.53 15.77
CA PRO A 38 1.09 12.71 15.83
C PRO A 38 0.74 14.15 16.21
N GLY A 39 -0.22 14.73 15.48
CA GLY A 39 -0.83 16.01 15.84
C GLY A 39 -1.60 15.92 17.17
N THR A 40 -1.90 17.08 17.76
CA THR A 40 -2.67 17.17 19.01
C THR A 40 -4.13 16.74 18.85
N ASP A 41 -4.63 16.74 17.62
CA ASP A 41 -5.97 16.34 17.20
C ASP A 41 -6.17 14.81 17.15
N LEU A 42 -5.09 14.03 17.08
CA LEU A 42 -5.18 12.58 16.97
C LEU A 42 -5.26 11.93 18.36
N ALA A 43 -6.47 11.56 18.76
CA ALA A 43 -6.70 10.76 19.96
C ALA A 43 -6.21 9.32 19.75
N LEU A 44 -5.10 8.96 20.40
CA LEU A 44 -4.57 7.60 20.39
C LEU A 44 -5.20 6.75 21.49
N PRO A 45 -5.41 5.42 21.27
CA PRO A 45 -5.85 4.52 22.33
C PRO A 45 -4.87 4.50 23.51
N ALA A 46 -5.35 4.24 24.73
CA ALA A 46 -4.54 4.29 25.95
C ALA A 46 -3.26 3.42 25.90
N ALA A 47 -3.31 2.27 25.23
CA ALA A 47 -2.16 1.38 25.05
C ALA A 47 -0.98 2.02 24.27
N TRP A 48 -1.21 3.12 23.57
CA TRP A 48 -0.18 3.86 22.84
C TRP A 48 0.51 4.93 23.68
N ALA A 49 -0.02 5.25 24.87
CA ALA A 49 0.51 6.32 25.71
C ALA A 49 2.01 6.15 26.03
N PRO A 50 2.53 4.95 26.36
CA PRO A 50 3.95 4.75 26.63
C PRO A 50 4.86 5.01 25.41
N TYR A 51 4.30 4.95 24.21
CA TYR A 51 5.04 5.00 22.94
C TYR A 51 4.81 6.30 22.17
N ARG A 52 4.22 7.32 22.82
CA ARG A 52 3.77 8.55 22.14
C ARG A 52 4.89 9.26 21.38
N ASP A 53 6.08 9.34 21.97
CA ASP A 53 7.23 10.03 21.35
C ASP A 53 7.86 9.23 20.20
N ALA A 54 7.63 7.92 20.18
CA ALA A 54 8.02 7.03 19.09
C ALA A 54 6.92 6.85 18.04
N THR A 55 5.70 7.34 18.29
CA THR A 55 4.58 7.22 17.36
C THR A 55 4.77 8.18 16.19
N ARG A 56 4.48 7.73 14.97
CA ARG A 56 4.43 8.56 13.77
C ARG A 56 3.16 8.33 12.97
N VAL A 57 2.85 9.32 12.15
CA VAL A 57 1.69 9.38 11.28
C VAL A 57 2.16 9.59 9.84
N CYS A 58 1.83 8.65 8.96
CA CYS A 58 2.11 8.72 7.54
C CYS A 58 0.81 9.03 6.78
N ALA A 59 0.73 10.21 6.17
CA ALA A 59 -0.40 10.57 5.33
C ALA A 59 -0.39 9.72 4.04
N LEU A 60 -1.47 8.99 3.78
CA LEU A 60 -1.63 8.25 2.52
C LEU A 60 -2.16 9.21 1.47
N ALA A 61 -1.27 9.73 0.64
CA ALA A 61 -1.63 10.62 -0.45
C ALA A 61 -1.22 10.05 -1.81
N GLU A 62 -2.07 10.23 -2.83
CA GLU A 62 -1.67 9.99 -4.21
C GLU A 62 -0.65 11.04 -4.62
N ARG A 63 0.63 10.66 -4.67
CA ARG A 63 1.69 11.50 -5.22
C ARG A 63 2.04 11.04 -6.64
N PRO A 64 2.09 11.96 -7.62
CA PRO A 64 2.69 11.65 -8.91
C PRO A 64 4.16 11.26 -8.70
N ALA A 65 4.72 10.46 -9.62
CA ALA A 65 6.15 10.17 -9.59
C ALA A 65 6.97 11.47 -9.70
N GLY A 66 8.00 11.63 -8.86
CA GLY A 66 8.85 12.82 -8.79
C GLY A 66 8.54 13.71 -7.59
N LYS A 67 8.97 14.98 -7.64
CA LYS A 67 8.78 15.97 -6.56
C LYS A 67 7.44 16.72 -6.63
N ALA A 68 6.47 16.21 -7.38
CA ALA A 68 5.19 16.85 -7.57
C ALA A 68 4.33 16.77 -6.29
N PRO A 69 3.50 17.79 -6.00
CA PRO A 69 2.59 17.75 -4.85
C PRO A 69 1.56 16.63 -4.98
N ALA A 70 0.97 16.24 -3.85
CA ALA A 70 -0.12 15.27 -3.84
C ALA A 70 -1.30 15.76 -4.69
N ARG A 71 -1.94 14.85 -5.42
CA ARG A 71 -3.09 15.16 -6.31
C ARG A 71 -4.36 15.51 -5.52
N ALA A 72 -4.49 14.96 -4.32
CA ALA A 72 -5.61 15.16 -3.44
C ALA A 72 -5.14 15.14 -1.97
N PRO A 73 -5.86 15.79 -1.05
CA PRO A 73 -5.60 15.64 0.38
C PRO A 73 -5.76 14.19 0.81
N ALA A 74 -4.88 13.74 1.71
CA ALA A 74 -4.91 12.39 2.25
C ALA A 74 -6.11 12.23 3.21
N LYS A 75 -7.05 11.35 2.87
CA LYS A 75 -8.18 11.02 3.75
C LYS A 75 -7.92 9.84 4.69
N VAL A 76 -6.80 9.16 4.49
CA VAL A 76 -6.36 8.01 5.28
C VAL A 76 -4.95 8.26 5.77
N ARG A 77 -4.70 7.95 7.04
CA ARG A 77 -3.40 8.07 7.69
C ARG A 77 -3.02 6.71 8.29
N LEU A 78 -1.75 6.34 8.18
CA LEU A 78 -1.17 5.24 8.93
C LEU A 78 -0.59 5.77 10.24
N VAL A 79 -0.95 5.18 11.36
CA VAL A 79 -0.41 5.47 12.68
C VAL A 79 0.38 4.24 13.13
N ALA A 80 1.65 4.42 13.45
CA ALA A 80 2.55 3.32 13.82
C ALA A 80 3.55 3.76 14.89
N VAL A 81 3.96 2.83 15.76
CA VAL A 81 5.11 3.03 16.65
C VAL A 81 6.37 2.72 15.86
N PHE A 82 7.27 3.68 15.73
CA PHE A 82 8.58 3.47 15.13
C PHE A 82 9.50 2.88 16.20
N THR A 83 9.65 1.56 16.17
CA THR A 83 10.41 0.78 17.16
C THR A 83 11.85 1.28 17.29
N ASP A 84 12.53 1.59 16.18
CA ASP A 84 13.88 2.18 16.20
C ASP A 84 13.93 3.53 16.94
N ALA A 85 12.89 4.35 16.81
CA ALA A 85 12.80 5.62 17.52
C ALA A 85 12.59 5.41 19.02
N TYR A 86 11.86 4.37 19.41
CA TYR A 86 11.66 3.98 20.80
C TYR A 86 12.97 3.47 21.44
N TYR A 87 13.69 2.58 20.76
CA TYR A 87 14.89 1.94 21.31
C TYR A 87 16.16 2.79 21.26
N ARG A 88 16.22 3.84 20.44
CA ARG A 88 17.44 4.65 20.24
C ARG A 88 18.13 5.12 21.52
N ASN A 89 17.35 5.38 22.58
CA ASN A 89 17.85 5.92 23.84
C ASN A 89 17.81 4.90 24.99
N LEU A 90 17.49 3.64 24.70
CA LEU A 90 17.45 2.56 25.68
C LEU A 90 18.78 1.80 25.69
N PRO A 91 19.08 1.06 26.77
CA PRO A 91 20.19 0.12 26.80
C PRO A 91 20.10 -0.89 25.64
N ALA A 92 21.25 -1.33 25.13
CA ALA A 92 21.33 -2.26 23.99
C ALA A 92 20.70 -3.64 24.28
N ASP A 93 20.57 -4.00 25.55
CA ASP A 93 19.95 -5.22 26.07
C ASP A 93 18.50 -5.00 26.53
N ALA A 94 17.90 -3.84 26.24
CA ALA A 94 16.52 -3.58 26.56
C ALA A 94 15.60 -4.66 25.94
N PRO A 95 14.66 -5.23 26.71
CA PRO A 95 13.80 -6.29 26.23
C PRO A 95 12.88 -5.81 25.10
N TRP A 96 12.50 -6.74 24.22
CA TRP A 96 11.52 -6.46 23.17
C TRP A 96 10.13 -6.20 23.76
N GLU A 97 9.56 -5.05 23.44
CA GLU A 97 8.26 -4.58 23.90
C GLU A 97 7.13 -5.14 23.04
N ARG A 98 5.95 -5.27 23.64
CA ARG A 98 4.74 -5.66 22.91
C ARG A 98 4.05 -4.42 22.36
N PHE A 99 4.58 -3.89 21.26
CA PHE A 99 4.05 -2.69 20.63
C PHE A 99 2.61 -2.90 20.11
N PRO A 100 1.78 -1.85 20.16
CA PRO A 100 0.47 -1.88 19.51
C PRO A 100 0.63 -1.96 17.99
N LEU A 101 -0.18 -2.79 17.36
CA LEU A 101 -0.17 -2.93 15.91
C LEU A 101 -0.61 -1.62 15.21
N PRO A 102 -0.03 -1.27 14.06
CA PRO A 102 -0.34 -0.05 13.33
C PRO A 102 -1.82 0.05 12.95
N LEU A 103 -2.34 1.28 12.92
CA LEU A 103 -3.72 1.59 12.61
C LEU A 103 -3.81 2.41 11.32
N LEU A 104 -4.73 2.05 10.44
CA LEU A 104 -5.24 2.95 9.42
C LEU A 104 -6.38 3.75 10.04
N VAL A 105 -6.31 5.08 9.97
CA VAL A 105 -7.33 5.97 10.52
C VAL A 105 -7.81 6.96 9.47
N ASP A 106 -9.03 7.46 9.63
CA ASP A 106 -9.52 8.58 8.84
C ASP A 106 -9.04 9.94 9.40
N GLU A 107 -9.53 11.02 8.78
CA GLU A 107 -9.25 12.40 9.19
C GLU A 107 -9.69 12.70 10.63
N ALA A 108 -10.79 12.07 11.09
CA ALA A 108 -11.30 12.21 12.46
C ALA A 108 -10.58 11.28 13.46
N GLY A 109 -9.62 10.47 13.01
CA GLY A 109 -8.92 9.51 13.86
C GLY A 109 -9.67 8.19 14.10
N ARG A 110 -10.79 7.96 13.40
CA ARG A 110 -11.52 6.69 13.52
C ARG A 110 -10.74 5.57 12.84
N CYS A 111 -10.66 4.43 13.52
CA CYS A 111 -9.96 3.26 13.00
C CYS A 111 -10.67 2.67 11.78
N LEU A 112 -9.98 2.64 10.64
CA LEU A 112 -10.40 2.03 9.38
C LEU A 112 -9.85 0.61 9.22
N ALA A 113 -8.73 0.28 9.86
CA ALA A 113 -8.16 -1.06 9.90
C ALA A 113 -6.98 -1.13 10.88
N ARG A 114 -6.64 -2.34 11.30
CA ARG A 114 -5.40 -2.65 12.01
C ARG A 114 -4.51 -3.49 11.09
N LEU A 115 -3.23 -3.15 10.99
CA LEU A 115 -2.27 -3.94 10.24
C LEU A 115 -1.84 -5.18 11.05
N PRO A 116 -1.50 -6.30 10.39
CA PRO A 116 -1.15 -7.54 11.08
C PRO A 116 0.32 -7.61 11.54
N HIS A 117 1.19 -6.68 11.12
CA HIS A 117 2.62 -6.62 11.46
C HIS A 117 2.98 -5.19 11.87
N LEU A 118 4.07 -5.02 12.63
CA LEU A 118 4.60 -3.69 12.95
C LEU A 118 5.10 -2.98 11.68
N PHE A 119 5.11 -1.65 11.73
CA PHE A 119 5.59 -0.80 10.66
C PHE A 119 6.47 0.31 11.25
N PRO A 120 7.61 0.66 10.62
CA PRO A 120 8.18 0.01 9.44
C PRO A 120 8.90 -1.31 9.74
N VAL A 121 9.31 -1.50 11.00
CA VAL A 121 10.22 -2.58 11.43
C VAL A 121 9.52 -3.48 12.46
N ASP A 122 9.61 -4.79 12.25
CA ASP A 122 9.06 -5.87 13.08
C ASP A 122 10.11 -7.00 13.21
N PRO A 123 11.23 -6.78 13.92
CA PRO A 123 12.42 -7.62 13.81
C PRO A 123 12.11 -9.11 14.02
N PRO A 124 12.66 -10.01 13.18
CA PRO A 124 13.69 -9.74 12.17
C PRO A 124 13.16 -9.25 10.80
N GLU A 125 11.90 -8.85 10.72
CA GLU A 125 11.18 -8.56 9.48
C GLU A 125 10.89 -7.06 9.32
N ASP A 126 10.60 -6.64 8.09
CA ASP A 126 10.14 -5.28 7.78
C ASP A 126 8.83 -5.32 7.00
N LEU A 127 7.91 -4.38 7.27
CA LEU A 127 6.65 -4.25 6.53
C LEU A 127 6.73 -3.14 5.48
N GLU A 128 6.65 -3.51 4.21
CA GLU A 128 6.38 -2.60 3.11
C GLU A 128 4.87 -2.45 2.87
N MET A 129 4.39 -1.21 2.82
CA MET A 129 3.00 -0.87 2.54
C MET A 129 2.90 0.01 1.29
N ARG A 130 2.05 -0.39 0.33
CA ARG A 130 1.88 0.27 -0.97
C ARG A 130 0.40 0.61 -1.22
N PRO A 131 -0.04 1.84 -0.89
CA PRO A 131 -1.38 2.31 -1.22
C PRO A 131 -1.52 2.56 -2.72
N GLY A 132 -2.65 2.17 -3.30
CA GLY A 132 -2.89 2.28 -4.73
C GLY A 132 -4.37 2.36 -5.08
N ARG A 133 -4.64 2.48 -6.39
CA ARG A 133 -5.98 2.65 -6.96
C ARG A 133 -6.77 3.72 -6.22
N TRP A 134 -6.44 4.98 -6.42
CA TRP A 134 -7.03 6.07 -5.65
C TRP A 134 -8.42 6.44 -6.17
N ARG A 135 -9.31 6.81 -5.24
CA ARG A 135 -10.60 7.46 -5.53
C ARG A 135 -10.88 8.47 -4.43
N ASP A 136 -11.08 9.73 -4.81
CA ASP A 136 -11.43 10.83 -3.91
C ASP A 136 -10.52 10.95 -2.67
N GLY A 137 -9.20 10.72 -2.84
CA GLY A 137 -8.20 10.77 -1.76
C GLY A 137 -8.14 9.54 -0.85
N ILE A 138 -8.88 8.47 -1.18
CA ILE A 138 -8.88 7.18 -0.46
C ILE A 138 -8.22 6.11 -1.36
N PRO A 139 -7.17 5.41 -0.89
CA PRO A 139 -6.62 4.28 -1.63
C PRO A 139 -7.63 3.13 -1.60
N GLN A 140 -8.08 2.67 -2.75
CA GLN A 140 -9.05 1.57 -2.83
C GLN A 140 -8.40 0.22 -2.52
N GLU A 141 -7.06 0.14 -2.67
CA GLU A 141 -6.27 -1.04 -2.35
C GLU A 141 -4.98 -0.65 -1.62
N ILE A 142 -4.57 -1.43 -0.64
CA ILE A 142 -3.28 -1.30 0.04
C ILE A 142 -2.62 -2.67 0.02
N GLN A 143 -1.51 -2.76 -0.71
CA GLN A 143 -0.70 -3.97 -0.78
C GLN A 143 0.29 -3.98 0.39
N LEU A 144 0.46 -5.16 1.00
CA LEU A 144 1.30 -5.38 2.15
C LEU A 144 2.30 -6.49 1.82
N GLN A 145 3.59 -6.23 2.01
CA GLN A 145 4.67 -7.18 1.78
C GLN A 145 5.59 -7.18 2.99
N VAL A 146 5.89 -8.36 3.52
CA VAL A 146 6.87 -8.54 4.58
C VAL A 146 8.20 -8.91 3.93
N ARG A 147 9.25 -8.19 4.29
CA ARG A 147 10.64 -8.54 3.99
C ARG A 147 11.15 -9.40 5.14
N SER A 148 11.66 -10.59 4.84
CA SER A 148 12.10 -11.53 5.87
C SER A 148 13.45 -12.14 5.51
N PRO A 149 14.45 -12.12 6.41
CA PRO A 149 15.75 -12.75 6.19
C PRO A 149 15.70 -14.28 6.38
N ALA A 150 14.54 -14.83 6.79
CA ALA A 150 14.37 -16.26 6.95
C ALA A 150 14.52 -17.01 5.60
N GLN A 151 14.76 -18.32 5.66
CA GLN A 151 14.90 -19.16 4.45
C GLN A 151 13.67 -19.09 3.52
N GLY A 152 12.48 -18.79 4.05
CA GLY A 152 11.27 -18.58 3.26
C GLY A 152 11.26 -17.28 2.44
N GLY A 153 12.15 -16.34 2.76
CA GLY A 153 12.26 -15.04 2.12
C GLY A 153 11.03 -14.17 2.30
N ASP A 154 10.93 -13.13 1.47
CA ASP A 154 9.82 -12.19 1.47
C ASP A 154 8.48 -12.85 1.15
N TYR A 155 7.42 -12.40 1.81
CA TYR A 155 6.06 -12.89 1.56
C TYR A 155 5.04 -11.76 1.51
N ARG A 156 3.94 -12.03 0.79
CA ARG A 156 2.83 -11.07 0.65
C ARG A 156 1.73 -11.41 1.63
N LEU A 157 1.21 -10.39 2.29
CA LEU A 157 0.02 -10.48 3.10
C LEU A 157 -1.24 -10.25 2.24
N PRO A 158 -2.43 -10.62 2.74
CA PRO A 158 -3.69 -10.25 2.10
C PRO A 158 -3.75 -8.75 1.78
N THR A 159 -4.15 -8.40 0.55
CA THR A 159 -4.32 -7.01 0.15
C THR A 159 -5.53 -6.43 0.89
N LEU A 160 -5.36 -5.27 1.51
CA LEU A 160 -6.48 -4.57 2.13
C LEU A 160 -7.27 -3.83 1.05
N ARG A 161 -8.59 -4.03 1.02
CA ARG A 161 -9.51 -3.38 0.09
C ARG A 161 -10.50 -2.50 0.84
N TRP A 162 -10.72 -1.30 0.31
CA TRP A 162 -11.71 -0.38 0.85
C TRP A 162 -13.12 -0.92 0.66
N ASP A 163 -13.88 -1.01 1.75
CA ASP A 163 -15.33 -1.23 1.76
C ASP A 163 -16.01 0.15 1.92
N GLY A 164 -16.56 0.67 0.83
CA GLY A 164 -17.17 2.01 0.82
C GLY A 164 -18.49 2.11 1.57
N GLU A 165 -19.22 1.01 1.70
CA GLU A 165 -20.47 0.95 2.45
C GLU A 165 -20.19 0.93 3.94
N ALA A 166 -19.31 0.02 4.36
CA ALA A 166 -18.99 -0.14 5.77
C ALA A 166 -17.93 0.87 6.28
N ARG A 167 -17.26 1.57 5.37
CA ARG A 167 -16.22 2.59 5.61
C ARG A 167 -14.99 2.07 6.36
N PHE A 168 -14.50 0.89 5.99
CA PHE A 168 -13.26 0.32 6.54
C PHE A 168 -12.54 -0.56 5.52
N TYR A 169 -11.32 -0.98 5.84
CA TYR A 169 -10.56 -1.91 4.98
C TYR A 169 -10.78 -3.36 5.39
N ARG A 170 -10.99 -4.23 4.40
CA ARG A 170 -11.05 -5.68 4.57
C ARG A 170 -9.87 -6.37 3.92
N ALA A 171 -9.33 -7.38 4.57
CA ALA A 171 -8.37 -8.28 3.97
C ALA A 171 -9.05 -9.07 2.83
N SER A 172 -8.61 -8.85 1.60
CA SER A 172 -8.94 -9.70 0.47
C SER A 172 -7.91 -10.81 0.40
N PRO A 173 -8.30 -12.10 0.30
CA PRO A 173 -7.36 -13.18 0.17
C PRO A 173 -6.39 -12.91 -0.99
N ALA A 174 -5.10 -13.14 -0.75
CA ALA A 174 -4.11 -13.09 -1.81
C ALA A 174 -4.52 -14.10 -2.88
N LYS A 175 -4.59 -13.69 -4.15
CA LYS A 175 -4.71 -14.67 -5.25
C LYS A 175 -3.52 -15.62 -5.10
N LYS A 176 -3.78 -16.89 -4.79
CA LYS A 176 -2.75 -17.92 -4.87
C LYS A 176 -2.13 -17.84 -6.26
N PRO A 177 -0.80 -17.90 -6.42
CA PRO A 177 -0.23 -18.12 -7.73
C PRO A 177 -0.86 -19.41 -8.28
N PHE A 178 -1.52 -19.28 -9.43
CA PHE A 178 -2.02 -20.41 -10.18
C PHE A 178 -0.82 -21.31 -10.51
N GLY A 179 -0.81 -22.55 -10.03
CA GLY A 179 0.21 -23.53 -10.40
C GLY A 179 0.95 -24.20 -9.24
N LEU A 180 0.23 -24.96 -8.42
CA LEU A 180 0.71 -26.27 -8.00
C LEU A 180 -0.40 -27.25 -8.36
N VAL A 181 -0.42 -27.65 -9.64
CA VAL A 181 -1.05 -28.90 -10.03
C VAL A 181 -0.28 -29.97 -9.25
N ARG A 182 -0.94 -30.55 -8.24
CA ARG A 182 -0.50 -31.85 -7.73
C ARG A 182 -0.77 -32.82 -8.87
N ASP A 183 0.29 -33.31 -9.51
CA ASP A 183 0.19 -34.51 -10.33
C ASP A 183 -0.40 -35.62 -9.44
N PRO A 184 -1.54 -36.23 -9.83
CA PRO A 184 -2.02 -37.41 -9.15
C PRO A 184 -1.16 -38.60 -9.60
N ALA A 185 -0.57 -39.26 -8.62
CA ALA A 185 -0.22 -40.69 -8.60
C ALA A 185 0.62 -41.23 -9.78
N VAL A 186 1.90 -41.54 -9.48
CA VAL A 186 2.57 -42.69 -10.10
C VAL A 186 2.12 -43.93 -9.33
N PRO A 187 1.40 -44.89 -9.94
CA PRO A 187 1.25 -46.20 -9.35
C PRO A 187 2.50 -47.06 -9.61
N ALA A 188 2.85 -47.81 -8.55
CA ALA A 188 3.79 -48.94 -8.41
C ALA A 188 4.71 -49.30 -9.58
#